data_AF-X1MEK4-F1
#
_entry.id   AF-X1MEK4-F1
#
_cell.length_a   1.000
_cell.length_b   1.000
_cell.length_c   1.000
_cell.angle_alpha   90.00
_cell.angle_beta   90.00
_cell.angle_gamma   90.00
#
_symmetry.space_group_name_H-M   'P 1'
#
loop_
_entity.id
_entity.type
_entity.pdbx_description
1 polymer ?
#
loop_
_entity_poly.entity_id
_entity_poly.type
_entity_poly.pdbx_seq_one_letter_code
_entity_poly.pdbx_strand_id
1 'polypeptide(L)'
;RGNKFYFPGRPKAVCKKCEKGTYYDRVTPMSLKEPWISYRKPILLDNKDSILQEITEVIEKRGVLQKSIEYRMCAYWCIATYFYREFQAFPYLQFSGVINSGKSRMLKLLKWFSYRAILHASCSPSVLVREIDEYHCTELIDEIENKLNRKWESGSDMFNVLLEGYTPDSNYSRCKQGQDRGMVQYEVYSPKAFAGRRVVDPALSSRCINVSMRKDTPECEDIPKALSDEIQEIRSKLLYLKLAGETLPVVDPDLHGRTREIFIPIIAVAEYFGVDPSD
;
A
#
# COMPACT_ATOMS: atom_id res chain seq x y z
N ARG A 1 -28.00 -1.21 25.27
CA ARG A 1 -28.68 -2.31 24.52
C ARG A 1 -28.31 -2.13 23.05
N GLY A 2 -27.74 -3.15 22.41
CA GLY A 2 -27.34 -3.09 20.99
C GLY A 2 -26.04 -3.83 20.67
N ASN A 3 -26.07 -5.15 20.81
CA ASN A 3 -25.20 -6.19 20.21
C ASN A 3 -23.67 -6.07 20.34
N LYS A 4 -23.17 -6.50 21.50
CA LYS A 4 -21.85 -7.15 21.59
C LYS A 4 -21.98 -8.56 20.99
N PHE A 5 -21.39 -8.79 19.83
CA PHE A 5 -21.24 -10.15 19.31
C PHE A 5 -20.17 -10.89 20.13
N TYR A 6 -20.60 -11.63 21.13
CA TYR A 6 -19.78 -12.64 21.81
C TYR A 6 -19.73 -13.87 20.89
N PHE A 7 -18.56 -14.17 20.32
CA PHE A 7 -18.35 -15.43 19.61
C PHE A 7 -17.69 -16.42 20.58
N PRO A 8 -18.38 -17.48 21.03
CA PRO A 8 -17.77 -18.51 21.86
C PRO A 8 -16.65 -19.22 21.08
N GLY A 9 -15.48 -19.41 21.72
CA GLY A 9 -14.30 -20.08 21.12
C GLY A 9 -13.07 -19.20 20.85
N ARG A 10 -13.08 -17.92 21.25
CA ARG A 10 -11.91 -17.03 21.06
C ARG A 10 -10.77 -17.36 22.04
N PRO A 11 -9.55 -17.69 21.56
CA PRO A 11 -8.40 -17.83 22.44
C PRO A 11 -8.07 -16.48 23.09
N LYS A 12 -7.93 -16.49 24.41
CA LYS A 12 -7.56 -15.31 25.21
C LYS A 12 -6.12 -14.95 24.87
N ALA A 13 -5.88 -13.73 24.38
CA ALA A 13 -4.52 -13.27 24.15
C ALA A 13 -3.98 -12.66 25.44
N VAL A 14 -2.85 -13.17 25.91
CA VAL A 14 -2.23 -12.74 27.17
C VAL A 14 -1.07 -11.81 26.86
N CYS A 15 -1.12 -10.59 27.39
CA CYS A 15 -0.01 -9.66 27.27
C CYS A 15 1.20 -10.20 28.04
N LYS A 16 2.33 -10.46 27.35
CA LYS A 16 3.56 -10.97 27.98
C LYS A 16 4.19 -10.01 29.00
N LYS A 17 3.79 -8.73 29.01
CA LYS A 17 4.34 -7.70 29.91
C LYS A 17 3.53 -7.51 31.19
N CYS A 18 2.20 -7.68 31.13
CA CYS A 18 1.32 -7.40 32.27
C CYS A 18 0.39 -8.56 32.64
N GLU A 19 0.49 -9.69 31.93
CA GLU A 19 -0.26 -10.95 32.14
C GLU A 19 -1.79 -10.82 32.08
N LYS A 20 -2.31 -9.63 31.77
CA LYS A 20 -3.73 -9.40 31.52
C LYS A 20 -4.10 -10.03 30.19
N GLY A 21 -5.10 -10.91 30.24
CA GLY A 21 -5.69 -11.49 29.04
C GLY A 21 -6.81 -10.61 28.49
N THR A 22 -6.78 -10.34 27.19
CA THR A 22 -7.80 -9.63 26.45
C THR A 22 -8.30 -10.48 25.27
N TYR A 23 -9.46 -10.12 24.74
CA TYR A 23 -9.93 -10.61 23.46
C TYR A 23 -9.59 -9.53 22.42
N TYR A 24 -8.80 -9.88 21.40
CA TYR A 24 -8.55 -8.96 20.29
C TYR A 24 -9.63 -9.17 19.24
N ASP A 25 -10.59 -8.25 19.21
CA ASP A 25 -11.65 -8.22 18.19
C ASP A 25 -11.19 -7.51 16.91
N ARG A 26 -10.08 -6.77 17.02
CA ARG A 26 -9.44 -5.99 15.97
C ARG A 26 -7.96 -5.80 16.33
N VAL A 27 -7.13 -5.68 15.31
CA VAL A 27 -5.68 -5.52 15.45
C VAL A 27 -5.33 -4.07 15.82
N THR A 28 -6.12 -3.12 15.34
CA THR A 28 -5.94 -1.68 15.61
C THR A 28 -6.57 -1.29 16.96
N PRO A 29 -5.88 -0.54 17.84
CA PRO A 29 -6.43 -0.07 19.12
C PRO A 29 -7.77 0.66 18.98
N MET A 30 -8.71 0.46 19.91
CA MET A 30 -10.07 1.05 19.88
C MET A 30 -10.12 2.57 19.71
N SER A 31 -9.07 3.27 20.17
CA SER A 31 -8.93 4.72 20.07
C SER A 31 -8.67 5.25 18.66
N LEU A 32 -8.16 4.41 17.76
CA LEU A 32 -7.89 4.79 16.39
C LEU A 32 -9.08 4.43 15.48
N LYS A 33 -9.42 5.34 14.57
CA LYS A 33 -10.38 5.07 13.49
C LYS A 33 -9.62 4.46 12.33
N GLU A 34 -10.13 3.36 11.75
CA GLU A 34 -9.52 2.71 10.58
C GLU A 34 -10.12 3.31 9.30
N PRO A 35 -9.40 4.18 8.55
CA PRO A 35 -9.81 4.59 7.21
C PRO A 35 -9.60 3.49 6.14
N TRP A 36 -8.82 2.46 6.45
CA TRP A 36 -8.64 1.26 5.64
C TRP A 36 -9.67 0.17 5.97
N ILE A 37 -9.72 -0.87 5.14
CA ILE A 37 -10.57 -2.05 5.39
C ILE A 37 -10.04 -2.80 6.62
N SER A 38 -10.84 -2.99 7.66
CA SER A 38 -10.42 -3.71 8.87
C SER A 38 -9.90 -5.12 8.55
N TYR A 39 -8.79 -5.49 9.19
CA TYR A 39 -8.25 -6.84 9.13
C TYR A 39 -9.03 -7.79 10.03
N ARG A 40 -9.19 -9.05 9.61
CA ARG A 40 -9.58 -10.15 10.50
C ARG A 40 -8.37 -10.63 11.31
N LYS A 41 -8.60 -11.64 12.16
CA LYS A 41 -7.54 -12.27 12.95
C LYS A 41 -6.46 -12.82 12.01
N PRO A 42 -5.16 -12.59 12.29
CA PRO A 42 -4.07 -13.18 11.51
C PRO A 42 -4.21 -14.71 11.41
N ILE A 43 -3.94 -15.24 10.21
CA ILE A 43 -4.01 -16.67 9.91
C ILE A 43 -2.58 -17.14 9.61
N LEU A 44 -2.15 -18.21 10.27
CA LEU A 44 -0.86 -18.84 10.01
C LEU A 44 -0.80 -19.31 8.55
N LEU A 45 0.34 -19.12 7.90
CA LEU A 45 0.58 -19.64 6.57
C LEU A 45 0.99 -21.11 6.66
N ASP A 46 0.20 -21.99 6.04
CA ASP A 46 0.56 -23.40 5.88
C ASP A 46 1.65 -23.58 4.81
N ASN A 47 1.58 -22.78 3.75
CA ASN A 47 2.59 -22.67 2.69
C ASN A 47 2.81 -21.18 2.37
N LYS A 48 4.06 -20.71 2.44
CA LYS A 48 4.41 -19.31 2.17
C LYS A 48 4.15 -18.97 0.70
N ASP A 49 4.48 -19.85 -0.23
CA ASP A 49 4.45 -19.56 -1.68
C ASP A 49 3.03 -19.39 -2.23
N SER A 50 2.02 -19.95 -1.56
CA SER A 50 0.63 -19.88 -2.03
C SER A 50 0.09 -18.45 -2.00
N ILE A 51 0.57 -17.59 -1.10
CA ILE A 51 0.01 -16.25 -0.93
C ILE A 51 0.30 -15.34 -2.12
N LEU A 52 1.49 -15.45 -2.71
CA LEU A 52 1.88 -14.69 -3.89
C LEU A 52 0.98 -15.06 -5.07
N GLN A 53 0.77 -16.36 -5.27
CA GLN A 53 -0.09 -16.89 -6.33
C GLN A 53 -1.56 -16.49 -6.10
N GLU A 54 -2.09 -16.64 -4.89
CA GLU A 54 -3.45 -16.23 -4.50
C GLU A 54 -3.71 -14.75 -4.82
N ILE A 55 -2.78 -13.86 -4.47
CA ILE A 55 -2.89 -12.42 -4.77
C ILE A 55 -2.82 -12.19 -6.28
N THR A 56 -1.84 -12.79 -6.95
CA THR A 56 -1.62 -12.61 -8.39
C THR A 56 -2.87 -13.02 -9.17
N GLU A 57 -3.45 -14.19 -8.88
CA GLU A 57 -4.66 -14.67 -9.54
C GLU A 57 -5.87 -13.75 -9.33
N VAL A 58 -6.04 -13.20 -8.12
CA VAL A 58 -7.13 -12.27 -7.85
C VAL A 58 -6.95 -10.97 -8.65
N ILE A 59 -5.72 -10.46 -8.74
CA ILE A 59 -5.41 -9.27 -9.53
C ILE A 59 -5.53 -9.57 -11.03
N GLU A 60 -5.12 -10.75 -11.52
CA GLU A 60 -5.23 -11.16 -12.93
C GLU A 60 -6.69 -11.29 -13.37
N LYS A 61 -7.51 -12.04 -12.64
CA LYS A 61 -8.94 -12.23 -12.96
C LYS A 61 -9.72 -10.92 -13.02
N ARG A 62 -9.26 -9.90 -12.30
CA ARG A 62 -9.99 -8.63 -12.12
C ARG A 62 -9.22 -7.42 -12.62
N GLY A 63 -8.00 -7.55 -13.12
CA GLY A 63 -7.21 -6.43 -13.62
C GLY A 63 -7.31 -6.34 -15.14
N VAL A 64 -6.71 -5.29 -15.69
CA VAL A 64 -6.69 -5.04 -17.15
C VAL A 64 -5.30 -4.54 -17.59
N LEU A 65 -4.26 -5.11 -16.97
CA LEU A 65 -2.87 -4.89 -17.33
C LEU A 65 -2.53 -5.69 -18.60
N GLN A 66 -1.59 -5.18 -19.39
CA GLN A 66 -1.28 -5.73 -20.71
C GLN A 66 -0.28 -6.89 -20.63
N LYS A 67 0.56 -6.91 -19.58
CA LYS A 67 1.60 -7.91 -19.43
C LYS A 67 1.39 -8.71 -18.15
N SER A 68 1.50 -10.04 -18.23
CA SER A 68 1.44 -10.94 -17.08
C SER A 68 2.37 -10.52 -15.95
N ILE A 69 3.60 -10.10 -16.28
CA ILE A 69 4.59 -9.63 -15.30
C ILE A 69 4.09 -8.43 -14.49
N GLU A 70 3.26 -7.54 -15.05
CA GLU A 70 2.75 -6.38 -14.33
C GLU A 70 1.79 -6.77 -13.20
N TYR A 71 1.07 -7.89 -13.34
CA TYR A 71 0.20 -8.43 -12.29
C TYR A 71 1.02 -8.96 -11.12
N ARG A 72 2.06 -9.75 -11.40
CA ARG A 72 3.00 -10.25 -10.38
C ARG A 72 3.73 -9.10 -9.69
N MET A 73 4.17 -8.09 -10.44
CA MET A 73 4.78 -6.87 -9.90
C MET A 73 3.85 -6.14 -8.93
N CYS A 74 2.54 -6.06 -9.24
CA CYS A 74 1.55 -5.51 -8.32
C CYS A 74 1.41 -6.37 -7.05
N ALA A 75 1.46 -7.71 -7.17
CA ALA A 75 1.41 -8.61 -6.03
C ALA A 75 2.64 -8.47 -5.13
N TYR A 76 3.86 -8.44 -5.70
CA TYR A 76 5.10 -8.17 -4.97
C TYR A 76 5.04 -6.84 -4.26
N TRP A 77 4.59 -5.79 -4.95
CA TRP A 77 4.44 -4.46 -4.36
C TRP A 77 3.46 -4.47 -3.18
N CYS A 78 2.31 -5.13 -3.31
CA CYS A 78 1.34 -5.27 -2.21
C CYS A 78 1.96 -5.95 -0.98
N ILE A 79 2.70 -7.04 -1.17
CA ILE A 79 3.36 -7.75 -0.08
C ILE A 79 4.45 -6.87 0.54
N ALA A 80 5.28 -6.23 -0.29
CA ALA A 80 6.35 -5.34 0.15
C ALA A 80 5.84 -4.18 1.02
N THR A 81 4.59 -3.72 0.81
CA THR A 81 4.00 -2.67 1.67
C THR A 81 3.90 -3.06 3.15
N TYR A 82 3.88 -4.35 3.50
CA TYR A 82 3.90 -4.79 4.90
C TYR A 82 5.28 -4.61 5.54
N PHE A 83 6.32 -4.61 4.73
CA PHE A 83 7.73 -4.55 5.15
C PHE A 83 8.39 -3.22 4.77
N TYR A 84 7.64 -2.24 4.26
CA TYR A 84 8.22 -1.05 3.61
C TYR A 84 9.26 -0.29 4.46
N ARG A 85 9.08 -0.30 5.78
CA ARG A 85 9.98 0.35 6.75
C ARG A 85 11.35 -0.32 6.89
N GLU A 86 11.54 -1.50 6.33
CA GLU A 86 12.84 -2.19 6.28
C GLU A 86 13.71 -1.68 5.12
N PHE A 87 13.12 -0.95 4.16
CA PHE A 87 13.82 -0.45 2.99
C PHE A 87 14.23 1.02 3.14
N GLN A 88 15.33 1.37 2.46
CA GLN A 88 15.82 2.75 2.33
C GLN A 88 15.12 3.54 1.23
N ALA A 89 14.34 2.88 0.39
CA ALA A 89 13.46 3.49 -0.59
C ALA A 89 12.29 2.53 -0.86
N PHE A 90 11.12 3.07 -1.18
CA PHE A 90 9.97 2.29 -1.59
C PHE A 90 9.42 2.80 -2.93
N PRO A 91 9.31 1.96 -3.97
CA PRO A 91 8.78 2.38 -5.26
C PRO A 91 7.33 2.80 -5.15
N TYR A 92 6.96 3.87 -5.86
CA TYR A 92 5.56 4.11 -6.14
C TYR A 92 5.07 3.27 -7.32
N LEU A 93 3.78 2.95 -7.37
CA LEU A 93 3.16 2.46 -8.61
C LEU A 93 2.49 3.60 -9.34
N GLN A 94 2.77 3.75 -10.64
CA GLN A 94 2.05 4.69 -11.48
C GLN A 94 1.28 3.97 -12.58
N PHE A 95 -0.05 4.02 -12.52
CA PHE A 95 -0.93 3.62 -13.61
C PHE A 95 -1.23 4.85 -14.48
N SER A 96 -0.76 4.83 -15.73
CA SER A 96 -0.98 5.90 -16.71
C SER A 96 -1.74 5.38 -17.92
N GLY A 97 -2.61 6.18 -18.56
CA GLY A 97 -3.40 5.68 -19.68
C GLY A 97 -4.72 6.41 -19.94
N VAL A 98 -5.32 6.18 -21.11
CA VAL A 98 -6.57 6.85 -21.54
C VAL A 98 -7.77 6.58 -20.62
N ILE A 99 -8.85 7.36 -20.72
CA ILE A 99 -10.10 7.10 -19.97
C ILE A 99 -10.61 5.69 -20.29
N ASN A 100 -11.20 5.00 -19.30
CA ASN A 100 -11.70 3.63 -19.42
C ASN A 100 -10.63 2.57 -19.74
N SER A 101 -9.39 2.79 -19.30
CA SER A 101 -8.32 1.79 -19.33
C SER A 101 -8.22 0.97 -18.04
N GLY A 102 -9.04 1.22 -17.01
CA GLY A 102 -9.02 0.45 -15.74
C GLY A 102 -7.96 0.84 -14.70
N LYS A 103 -7.35 2.02 -14.79
CA LYS A 103 -6.40 2.52 -13.77
C LYS A 103 -7.00 2.59 -12.36
N SER A 104 -8.18 3.21 -12.22
CA SER A 104 -8.92 3.27 -10.94
C SER A 104 -9.30 1.88 -10.43
N ARG A 105 -9.46 0.92 -11.34
CA ARG A 105 -9.75 -0.47 -11.02
C ARG A 105 -8.52 -1.14 -10.39
N MET A 106 -7.32 -0.90 -10.93
CA MET A 106 -6.07 -1.36 -10.33
C MET A 106 -5.86 -0.82 -8.93
N LEU A 107 -6.09 0.48 -8.69
CA LEU A 107 -6.01 1.04 -7.32
C LEU A 107 -6.98 0.35 -6.36
N LYS A 108 -8.20 -0.01 -6.79
CA LYS A 108 -9.15 -0.76 -5.95
C LYS A 108 -8.64 -2.17 -5.61
N LEU A 109 -7.95 -2.84 -6.53
CA LEU A 109 -7.34 -4.15 -6.27
C LEU A 109 -6.17 -4.04 -5.30
N LEU A 110 -5.27 -3.06 -5.50
CA LEU A 110 -4.16 -2.80 -4.57
C LEU A 110 -4.66 -2.50 -3.15
N LYS A 111 -5.79 -1.79 -3.03
CA LYS A 111 -6.43 -1.48 -1.74
C LYS A 111 -6.73 -2.74 -0.92
N TRP A 112 -7.07 -3.85 -1.57
CA TRP A 112 -7.37 -5.09 -0.88
C TRP A 112 -6.16 -5.80 -0.33
N PHE A 113 -4.98 -5.60 -0.90
CA PHE A 113 -3.81 -6.39 -0.55
C PHE A 113 -2.68 -5.58 0.04
N SER A 114 -2.72 -4.25 0.02
CA SER A 114 -1.66 -3.41 0.58
C SER A 114 -1.91 -3.10 2.06
N TYR A 115 -0.81 -2.89 2.79
CA TYR A 115 -0.82 -2.61 4.21
C TYR A 115 -1.52 -1.28 4.51
N ARG A 116 -2.61 -1.36 5.30
CA ARG A 116 -3.42 -0.20 5.73
C ARG A 116 -3.77 0.74 4.58
N ALA A 117 -4.13 0.20 3.42
CA ALA A 117 -4.34 1.00 2.22
C ALA A 117 -5.56 1.93 2.33
N ILE A 118 -5.34 3.21 2.04
CA ILE A 118 -6.36 4.25 1.95
C ILE A 118 -6.48 4.68 0.48
N LEU A 119 -7.70 4.67 -0.05
CA LEU A 119 -7.97 5.06 -1.44
C LEU A 119 -8.68 6.41 -1.46
N HIS A 120 -8.04 7.38 -2.11
CA HIS A 120 -8.51 8.74 -2.26
C HIS A 120 -8.99 9.01 -3.68
N ALA A 121 -10.25 9.40 -3.81
CA ALA A 121 -10.72 10.11 -5.01
C ALA A 121 -10.29 11.59 -4.98
N SER A 122 -10.13 12.15 -3.78
CA SER A 122 -9.58 13.48 -3.57
C SER A 122 -8.96 13.57 -2.18
N CYS A 123 -7.71 14.03 -2.10
CA CYS A 123 -7.00 14.24 -0.85
C CYS A 123 -6.21 15.55 -0.92
N SER A 124 -6.17 16.30 0.18
CA SER A 124 -5.31 17.48 0.31
C SER A 124 -3.95 17.08 0.88
N PRO A 125 -2.87 17.84 0.64
CA PRO A 125 -1.56 17.54 1.22
C PRO A 125 -1.60 17.37 2.74
N SER A 126 -2.36 18.24 3.43
CA SER A 126 -2.49 18.22 4.89
C SER A 126 -3.19 16.97 5.44
N VAL A 127 -4.11 16.38 4.68
CA VAL A 127 -4.74 15.10 5.07
C VAL A 127 -3.74 13.97 4.87
N LEU A 128 -3.10 13.93 3.70
CA LEU A 128 -2.14 12.89 3.33
C LEU A 128 -0.99 12.77 4.35
N VAL A 129 -0.35 13.90 4.72
CA VAL A 129 0.78 13.87 5.65
C VAL A 129 0.37 13.45 7.06
N ARG A 130 -0.85 13.76 7.50
CA ARG A 130 -1.37 13.32 8.81
C ARG A 130 -1.70 11.84 8.82
N GLU A 131 -2.31 11.33 7.76
CA GLU A 131 -2.60 9.90 7.64
C GLU A 131 -1.31 9.07 7.65
N ILE A 132 -0.30 9.49 6.89
CA ILE A 132 1.00 8.80 6.85
C ILE A 132 1.68 8.82 8.22
N ASP A 133 1.76 9.98 8.86
CA ASP A 133 2.41 10.16 10.16
C ASP A 133 1.69 9.39 11.28
N GLU A 134 0.35 9.41 11.32
CA GLU A 134 -0.44 8.77 12.37
C GLU A 134 -0.59 7.25 12.16
N TYR A 135 -0.75 6.82 10.90
CA TYR A 135 -1.15 5.44 10.59
C TYR A 135 -0.10 4.60 9.89
N HIS A 136 0.93 5.21 9.31
CA HIS A 136 1.96 4.52 8.54
C HIS A 136 1.34 3.67 7.42
N CYS A 137 0.38 4.28 6.72
CA CYS A 137 -0.49 3.66 5.74
C CYS A 137 0.04 3.72 4.31
N THR A 138 -0.54 2.88 3.45
CA THR A 138 -0.35 2.96 2.00
C THR A 138 -1.36 3.94 1.40
N GLU A 139 -0.90 4.88 0.57
CA GLU A 139 -1.75 5.90 -0.05
C GLU A 139 -2.02 5.61 -1.52
N LEU A 140 -3.29 5.51 -1.90
CA LEU A 140 -3.71 5.24 -3.28
C LEU A 140 -4.48 6.46 -3.78
N ILE A 141 -3.97 7.15 -4.81
CA ILE A 141 -4.51 8.43 -5.27
C ILE A 141 -5.01 8.31 -6.71
N ASP A 142 -6.31 8.46 -6.89
CA ASP A 142 -6.92 8.55 -8.23
C ASP A 142 -6.88 10.00 -8.76
N GLU A 143 -6.95 10.14 -10.08
CA GLU A 143 -6.90 11.42 -10.80
C GLU A 143 -5.74 12.34 -10.39
N ILE A 144 -4.53 11.79 -10.33
CA ILE A 144 -3.35 12.45 -9.74
C ILE A 144 -3.02 13.79 -10.40
N GLU A 145 -3.28 13.99 -11.69
CA GLU A 145 -2.90 15.23 -12.38
C GLU A 145 -3.62 16.46 -11.84
N ASN A 146 -4.88 16.31 -11.42
CA ASN A 146 -5.62 17.40 -10.81
C ASN A 146 -5.01 17.81 -9.47
N LYS A 147 -4.37 16.87 -8.77
CA LYS A 147 -3.76 17.07 -7.45
C LYS A 147 -2.35 17.64 -7.53
N LEU A 148 -1.67 17.48 -8.66
CA LEU A 148 -0.30 18.00 -8.90
C LEU A 148 -0.29 19.31 -9.70
N ASN A 149 -1.42 20.00 -9.80
CA ASN A 149 -1.49 21.25 -10.54
C ASN A 149 -0.76 22.38 -9.79
N ARG A 150 0.51 22.60 -10.16
CA ARG A 150 1.42 23.61 -9.59
C ARG A 150 1.00 25.07 -9.81
N LYS A 151 -0.10 25.34 -10.52
CA LYS A 151 -0.73 26.68 -10.51
C LYS A 151 -1.29 27.05 -9.14
N TRP A 152 -1.58 26.05 -8.31
CA TRP A 152 -2.07 26.20 -6.94
C TRP A 152 -0.98 25.77 -5.96
N GLU A 153 -0.87 26.50 -4.84
CA GLU A 153 0.06 26.17 -3.76
C GLU A 153 -0.12 24.73 -3.26
N SER A 154 -1.37 24.28 -3.10
CA SER A 154 -1.69 22.92 -2.70
C SER A 154 -1.16 21.85 -3.66
N GLY A 155 -1.06 22.15 -4.96
CA GLY A 155 -0.50 21.24 -5.95
C GLY A 155 1.02 21.16 -5.88
N SER A 156 1.69 22.29 -5.63
CA SER A 156 3.14 22.33 -5.37
C SER A 156 3.50 21.61 -4.06
N ASP A 157 2.69 21.80 -3.03
CA ASP A 157 2.84 21.11 -1.75
C ASP A 157 2.66 19.60 -1.89
N MET A 158 1.60 19.16 -2.59
CA MET A 158 1.41 17.74 -2.89
C MET A 158 2.61 17.16 -3.64
N PHE A 159 3.10 17.87 -4.66
CA PHE A 159 4.25 17.44 -5.43
C PHE A 159 5.49 17.22 -4.56
N ASN A 160 5.81 18.16 -3.68
CA ASN A 160 6.95 18.06 -2.78
C ASN A 160 6.80 16.92 -1.76
N VAL A 161 5.60 16.73 -1.20
CA VAL A 161 5.30 15.59 -0.30
C VAL A 161 5.57 14.26 -1.00
N LEU A 162 5.11 14.11 -2.25
CA LEU A 162 5.33 12.88 -3.01
C LEU A 162 6.80 12.70 -3.39
N LEU A 163 7.52 13.78 -3.72
CA LEU A 163 8.92 13.73 -4.12
C LEU A 163 9.83 13.24 -3.00
N GLU A 164 9.55 13.64 -1.76
CA GLU A 164 10.32 13.26 -0.56
C GLU A 164 9.83 11.96 0.07
N GLY A 165 8.55 11.62 -0.05
CA GLY A 165 7.92 10.50 0.67
C GLY A 165 8.27 9.08 0.23
N TYR A 166 9.29 8.89 -0.61
CA TYR A 166 9.71 7.58 -1.13
C TYR A 166 10.90 6.99 -0.37
N THR A 167 11.54 7.78 0.50
CA THR A 167 12.68 7.38 1.36
C THR A 167 12.37 7.67 2.83
N PRO A 168 12.98 6.93 3.79
CA PRO A 168 12.87 7.27 5.20
C PRO A 168 13.52 8.61 5.52
N ASP A 169 13.34 9.08 6.75
CA ASP A 169 13.89 10.34 7.31
C ASP A 169 13.47 11.63 6.57
N SER A 170 12.53 11.51 5.65
CA SER A 170 11.96 12.60 4.89
C SER A 170 10.76 13.19 5.66
N ASN A 171 10.89 14.47 6.03
CA ASN A 171 9.91 15.17 6.86
C ASN A 171 9.28 16.34 6.13
N TYR A 172 7.96 16.50 6.27
CA TYR A 172 7.23 17.66 5.79
C TYR A 172 6.94 18.62 6.95
N SER A 173 7.61 19.76 6.94
CA SER A 173 7.50 20.77 8.00
C SER A 173 6.43 21.81 7.65
N ARG A 174 5.56 22.15 8.61
CA ARG A 174 4.56 23.23 8.50
C ARG A 174 4.45 24.02 9.80
N CYS A 175 4.12 25.30 9.69
CA CYS A 175 3.79 26.11 10.87
C CYS A 175 2.48 25.61 11.48
N LYS A 176 2.41 25.59 12.82
CA LYS A 176 1.16 25.41 13.56
C LYS A 176 0.18 26.53 13.19
N GLN A 177 -1.08 26.16 12.97
CA GLN A 177 -2.16 27.13 12.77
C GLN A 177 -2.83 27.46 14.11
N GLY A 178 -3.23 28.72 14.32
CA GLY A 178 -3.91 29.19 15.52
C GLY A 178 -3.03 30.04 16.44
N GLN A 179 -3.40 30.11 17.73
CA GLN A 179 -2.67 30.93 18.72
C GLN A 179 -1.35 30.30 19.18
N ASP A 180 -1.18 28.99 19.00
CA ASP A 180 0.05 28.29 19.38
C ASP A 180 1.12 28.49 18.30
N ARG A 181 2.17 29.26 18.64
CA ARG A 181 3.31 29.50 17.76
C ARG A 181 4.22 28.28 17.77
N GLY A 182 4.51 27.71 16.60
CA GLY A 182 5.46 26.61 16.49
C GLY A 182 5.48 25.96 15.11
N MET A 183 6.30 24.93 14.98
CA MET A 183 6.39 24.08 13.78
C MET A 183 5.93 22.67 14.13
N VAL A 184 5.32 22.00 13.16
CA VAL A 184 5.04 20.55 13.19
C VAL A 184 5.78 19.93 12.02
N GLN A 185 6.36 18.77 12.27
CA GLN A 185 6.98 17.94 11.25
C GLN A 185 6.18 16.65 11.16
N TYR A 186 5.88 16.24 9.93
CA TYR A 186 5.20 14.99 9.64
C TYR A 186 6.15 14.08 8.88
N GLU A 187 6.27 12.82 9.30
CA GLU A 187 6.92 11.78 8.50
C GLU A 187 6.08 11.57 7.23
N VAL A 188 6.72 11.54 6.06
CA VAL A 188 6.01 11.33 4.77
C VAL A 188 6.41 10.05 4.03
N TYR A 189 7.30 9.26 4.64
CA TYR A 189 7.73 7.98 4.06
C TYR A 189 6.60 6.95 4.10
N SER A 190 6.09 6.59 2.92
CA SER A 190 5.11 5.51 2.82
C SER A 190 4.98 4.96 1.40
N PRO A 191 4.46 3.73 1.25
CA PRO A 191 4.01 3.21 -0.04
C PRO A 191 2.93 4.09 -0.65
N LYS A 192 3.06 4.41 -1.94
CA LYS A 192 2.05 5.19 -2.67
C LYS A 192 1.81 4.63 -4.06
N ALA A 193 0.58 4.71 -4.53
CA ALA A 193 0.24 4.41 -5.92
C ALA A 193 -0.69 5.48 -6.51
N PHE A 194 -0.52 5.77 -7.79
CA PHE A 194 -1.23 6.84 -8.47
C PHE A 194 -1.91 6.32 -9.73
N ALA A 195 -3.11 6.83 -10.03
CA ALA A 195 -3.77 6.67 -11.31
C ALA A 195 -3.92 8.02 -12.01
N GLY A 196 -3.51 8.09 -13.26
CA GLY A 196 -3.60 9.30 -14.08
C GLY A 196 -3.72 9.02 -15.57
N ARG A 197 -4.19 9.99 -16.33
CA ARG A 197 -4.18 9.95 -17.80
C ARG A 197 -2.77 10.01 -18.38
N ARG A 198 -1.86 10.73 -17.72
CA ARG A 198 -0.48 10.94 -18.17
C ARG A 198 0.53 10.41 -17.16
N VAL A 199 1.74 10.18 -17.64
CA VAL A 199 2.92 10.00 -16.78
C VAL A 199 3.12 11.30 -15.99
N VAL A 200 3.53 11.20 -14.73
CA VAL A 200 3.77 12.39 -13.89
C VAL A 200 5.08 13.05 -14.33
N ASP A 201 5.41 14.18 -13.69
CA ASP A 201 6.70 14.85 -13.88
C ASP A 201 7.88 13.85 -13.82
N PRO A 202 8.90 13.98 -14.69
CA PRO A 202 10.04 13.06 -14.73
C PRO A 202 10.72 12.84 -13.39
N ALA A 203 10.80 13.87 -12.53
CA ALA A 203 11.38 13.73 -11.21
C ALA A 203 10.57 12.73 -10.36
N LEU A 204 9.24 12.87 -10.33
CA LEU A 204 8.40 11.93 -9.59
C LEU A 204 8.34 10.55 -10.28
N SER A 205 8.27 10.51 -11.61
CA SER A 205 8.22 9.26 -12.38
C SER A 205 9.47 8.39 -12.20
N SER A 206 10.64 9.00 -11.94
CA SER A 206 11.87 8.26 -11.60
C SER A 206 11.77 7.47 -10.29
N ARG A 207 10.81 7.78 -9.41
CA ARG A 207 10.52 7.06 -8.15
C ARG A 207 9.41 6.02 -8.32
N CYS A 208 8.90 5.84 -9.53
CA CYS A 208 7.76 5.00 -9.83
C CYS A 208 8.18 3.78 -10.67
N ILE A 209 7.51 2.66 -10.42
CA ILE A 209 7.31 1.60 -11.41
C ILE A 209 6.12 2.03 -12.25
N ASN A 210 6.37 2.31 -13.53
CA ASN A 210 5.38 2.89 -14.43
C ASN A 210 4.66 1.79 -15.23
N VAL A 211 3.34 1.73 -15.10
CA VAL A 211 2.44 0.79 -15.78
C VAL A 211 1.57 1.58 -16.77
N SER A 212 1.82 1.37 -18.06
CA SER A 212 1.12 2.07 -19.15
C SER A 212 -0.08 1.26 -19.62
N MET A 213 -1.26 1.68 -19.23
CA MET A 213 -2.54 1.04 -19.53
C MET A 213 -3.18 1.63 -20.79
N ARG A 214 -3.79 0.77 -21.61
CA ARG A 214 -4.58 1.19 -22.79
C ARG A 214 -6.02 0.77 -22.60
N LYS A 215 -6.93 1.34 -23.40
CA LYS A 215 -8.30 0.85 -23.43
C LYS A 215 -8.23 -0.57 -24.01
N ASP A 216 -8.63 -1.53 -23.21
CA ASP A 216 -8.58 -2.93 -23.57
C ASP A 216 -9.87 -3.62 -23.13
N THR A 217 -10.21 -4.72 -23.79
CA THR A 217 -11.37 -5.58 -23.54
C THR A 217 -10.95 -6.99 -23.11
N PRO A 218 -9.99 -7.19 -22.18
CA PRO A 218 -9.85 -8.50 -21.59
C PRO A 218 -11.13 -8.80 -20.80
N GLU A 219 -11.67 -10.01 -20.97
CA GLU A 219 -12.73 -10.48 -20.08
C GLU A 219 -12.18 -10.48 -18.66
N CYS A 220 -12.70 -9.59 -17.83
CA CYS A 220 -12.30 -9.48 -16.43
C CYS A 220 -13.55 -9.56 -15.56
N GLU A 221 -13.46 -10.31 -14.47
CA GLU A 221 -14.56 -10.46 -13.51
C GLU A 221 -14.83 -9.13 -12.80
N ASP A 222 -16.08 -8.78 -12.55
CA ASP A 222 -16.37 -7.55 -11.81
C ASP A 222 -15.73 -7.53 -10.41
N ILE A 223 -15.35 -6.32 -9.97
CA ILE A 223 -14.96 -6.08 -8.59
C ILE A 223 -16.23 -6.19 -7.72
N PRO A 224 -16.34 -7.19 -6.83
CA PRO A 224 -17.51 -7.35 -5.99
C PRO A 224 -17.75 -6.13 -5.10
N LYS A 225 -19.04 -5.84 -4.81
CA LYS A 225 -19.45 -4.73 -3.94
C LYS A 225 -19.01 -4.91 -2.50
N ALA A 226 -18.99 -6.17 -2.03
CA ALA A 226 -18.52 -6.54 -0.71
C ALA A 226 -17.21 -7.32 -0.84
N LEU A 227 -16.33 -7.17 0.14
CA LEU A 227 -15.10 -7.95 0.19
C LEU A 227 -15.44 -9.43 0.47
N SER A 228 -14.96 -10.34 -0.36
CA SER A 228 -15.20 -11.77 -0.17
C SER A 228 -14.44 -12.32 1.04
N ASP A 229 -14.91 -13.44 1.58
CA ASP A 229 -14.21 -14.16 2.65
C ASP A 229 -12.82 -14.62 2.21
N GLU A 230 -12.68 -15.06 0.96
CA GLU A 230 -11.41 -15.40 0.31
C GLU A 230 -10.40 -14.24 0.40
N ILE A 231 -10.80 -13.03 -0.01
CA ILE A 231 -9.90 -11.86 0.05
C ILE A 231 -9.56 -11.50 1.50
N GLN A 232 -10.51 -11.64 2.43
CA GLN A 232 -10.24 -11.42 3.85
C GLN A 232 -9.28 -12.46 4.45
N GLU A 233 -9.32 -13.69 3.96
CA GLU A 233 -8.38 -14.74 4.36
C GLU A 233 -6.95 -14.40 3.91
N ILE A 234 -6.78 -14.04 2.63
CA ILE A 234 -5.49 -13.58 2.09
C ILE A 234 -4.93 -12.41 2.90
N ARG A 235 -5.77 -11.41 3.20
CA ARG A 235 -5.39 -10.25 4.05
C ARG A 235 -4.94 -10.66 5.45
N SER A 236 -5.54 -11.71 6.00
CA SER A 236 -5.22 -12.23 7.33
C SER A 236 -3.88 -12.97 7.33
N LYS A 237 -3.57 -13.69 6.25
CA LYS A 237 -2.25 -14.32 6.01
C LYS A 237 -1.15 -13.26 5.83
N LEU A 238 -1.41 -12.20 5.04
CA LEU A 238 -0.48 -11.07 4.89
C LEU A 238 -0.20 -10.37 6.22
N LEU A 239 -1.23 -10.16 7.03
CA LEU A 239 -1.07 -9.56 8.36
C LEU A 239 -0.26 -10.48 9.29
N TYR A 240 -0.44 -11.80 9.18
CA TYR A 240 0.38 -12.76 9.93
C TYR A 240 1.87 -12.60 9.58
N LEU A 241 2.24 -12.52 8.29
CA LEU A 241 3.63 -12.29 7.88
C LEU A 241 4.26 -11.10 8.59
N LYS A 242 3.54 -9.97 8.66
CA LYS A 242 4.02 -8.78 9.38
C LYS A 242 4.16 -8.99 10.89
N LEU A 243 3.18 -9.66 11.51
CA LEU A 243 3.14 -9.80 12.97
C LEU A 243 4.00 -10.94 13.50
N ALA A 244 4.32 -11.93 12.67
CA ALA A 244 5.23 -13.03 12.99
C ALA A 244 6.68 -12.56 13.14
N GLY A 245 7.00 -11.36 12.65
CA GLY A 245 8.36 -10.82 12.65
C GLY A 245 9.24 -11.45 11.57
N GLU A 246 8.63 -11.90 10.47
CA GLU A 246 9.36 -12.29 9.27
C GLU A 246 10.16 -11.10 8.76
N THR A 247 11.33 -11.38 8.18
CA THR A 247 12.20 -10.38 7.56
C THR A 247 12.44 -10.77 6.12
N LEU A 248 12.46 -9.79 5.22
CA LEU A 248 12.81 -10.05 3.83
C LEU A 248 14.33 -10.22 3.67
N PRO A 249 14.79 -11.01 2.68
CA PRO A 249 16.21 -11.16 2.40
C PRO A 249 16.83 -9.82 2.00
N VAL A 250 18.09 -9.63 2.37
CA VAL A 250 18.89 -8.51 1.86
C VAL A 250 19.37 -8.89 0.47
N VAL A 251 19.03 -8.07 -0.51
CA VAL A 251 19.32 -8.32 -1.93
C VAL A 251 20.32 -7.30 -2.47
N ASP A 252 21.17 -7.74 -3.39
CA ASP A 252 22.12 -6.89 -4.09
C ASP A 252 22.04 -7.12 -5.62
N PRO A 253 20.99 -6.60 -6.28
CA PRO A 253 20.81 -6.81 -7.70
C PRO A 253 21.82 -6.01 -8.52
N ASP A 254 22.21 -6.55 -9.68
CA ASP A 254 23.05 -5.88 -10.68
C ASP A 254 22.27 -4.78 -11.42
N LEU A 255 21.89 -3.75 -10.66
CA LEU A 255 21.20 -2.55 -11.09
C LEU A 255 21.95 -1.34 -10.54
N HIS A 256 21.73 -0.17 -11.12
CA HIS A 256 22.42 1.04 -10.71
C HIS A 256 21.48 2.21 -10.42
N GLY A 257 21.96 3.14 -9.58
CA GLY A 257 21.28 4.39 -9.24
C GLY A 257 19.84 4.18 -8.76
N ARG A 258 18.94 5.04 -9.24
CA ARG A 258 17.53 5.04 -8.85
C ARG A 258 16.80 3.74 -9.18
N THR A 259 17.14 3.09 -10.29
CA THR A 259 16.55 1.81 -10.67
C THR A 259 16.83 0.75 -9.61
N ARG A 260 18.06 0.68 -9.09
CA ARG A 260 18.40 -0.22 -7.98
C ARG A 260 17.56 0.09 -6.75
N GLU A 261 17.50 1.36 -6.35
CA GLU A 261 16.74 1.80 -5.17
C GLU A 261 15.26 1.37 -5.23
N ILE A 262 14.58 1.59 -6.36
CA ILE A 262 13.15 1.33 -6.49
C ILE A 262 12.82 -0.17 -6.67
N PHE A 263 13.76 -0.98 -7.20
CA PHE A 263 13.51 -2.40 -7.42
C PHE A 263 13.95 -3.30 -6.26
N ILE A 264 14.82 -2.84 -5.34
CA ILE A 264 15.20 -3.61 -4.13
C ILE A 264 13.97 -4.18 -3.39
N PRO A 265 12.92 -3.40 -3.08
CA PRO A 265 11.76 -3.93 -2.36
C PRO A 265 11.02 -5.04 -3.10
N ILE A 266 10.97 -4.97 -4.43
CA ILE A 266 10.29 -5.96 -5.27
C ILE A 266 11.12 -7.24 -5.33
N ILE A 267 12.42 -7.09 -5.57
CA ILE A 267 13.37 -8.20 -5.69
C ILE A 267 13.47 -8.95 -4.36
N ALA A 268 13.51 -8.24 -3.23
CA ALA A 268 13.51 -8.86 -1.90
C ALA A 268 12.26 -9.72 -1.65
N VAL A 269 11.08 -9.28 -2.12
CA VAL A 269 9.87 -10.10 -2.02
C VAL A 269 9.92 -11.29 -2.98
N ALA A 270 10.41 -11.12 -4.21
CA ALA A 270 10.56 -12.22 -5.16
C ALA A 270 11.48 -13.32 -4.60
N GLU A 271 12.68 -12.95 -4.11
CA GLU A 271 13.62 -13.89 -3.48
C GLU A 271 13.04 -14.54 -2.21
N TYR A 272 12.26 -13.81 -1.41
CA TYR A 272 11.60 -14.37 -0.22
C TYR A 272 10.66 -15.53 -0.57
N PHE A 273 10.04 -15.52 -1.76
CA PHE A 273 9.20 -16.61 -2.27
C PHE A 273 9.95 -17.55 -3.24
N GLY A 274 11.29 -17.49 -3.27
CA GLY A 274 12.11 -18.36 -4.09
C GLY A 274 11.95 -18.15 -5.60
N VAL A 275 11.44 -17.00 -6.03
CA VAL A 275 11.32 -16.64 -7.46
C VAL A 275 12.61 -15.96 -7.91
N ASP A 276 13.17 -16.42 -9.03
CA ASP A 276 14.31 -15.77 -9.66
C ASP A 276 13.86 -14.38 -10.18
N PRO A 277 14.46 -13.27 -9.72
CA PRO A 277 14.10 -11.93 -10.17
C PRO A 277 14.40 -11.66 -11.66
N SER A 278 15.15 -12.54 -12.32
CA SER A 278 15.45 -12.46 -13.75
C SER A 278 14.36 -13.03 -14.67
N ASP A 279 13.40 -13.79 -14.11
CA ASP A 279 12.23 -14.37 -14.81
C ASP A 279 11.04 -13.40 -14.92
#